data_AF-A0A940VM63-F1
#
_entry.id   AF-A0A940VM63-F1
#
_cell.length_a   1.000
_cell.length_b   1.000
_cell.length_c   1.000
_cell.angle_alpha   90.00
_cell.angle_beta   90.00
_cell.angle_gamma   90.00
#
_symmetry.space_group_name_H-M   'P 1'
#
loop_
_entity.id
_entity.type
_entity.pdbx_description
1 polymer ?
#
loop_
_entity_poly.entity_id
_entity_poly.type
_entity_poly.pdbx_seq_one_letter_code
_entity_poly.pdbx_strand_id
1 'polypeptide(L)'
;MGKPTGFLEIKRELPDKRPVAERVKDWREINRPFPDEKVRAQGARCMNCGIPFCHKGCPLGNIIPDWNDLVYRNRWREALDRLLATNNFPEFTGRLCPAPCEGS
;
A
#
# COMPACT_ATOMS: atom_id res chain seq x y z
N MET A 1 6.86 -9.63 -10.72
CA MET A 1 6.38 -9.03 -9.46
C MET A 1 7.13 -7.72 -9.28
N GLY A 2 6.45 -6.60 -9.45
CA GLY A 2 7.06 -5.26 -9.45
C GLY A 2 8.04 -5.04 -10.62
N LYS A 3 8.69 -3.87 -10.62
CA LYS A 3 9.82 -3.58 -11.50
C LYS A 3 11.11 -3.94 -10.75
N PRO A 4 12.02 -4.77 -11.29
CA PRO A 4 13.22 -5.21 -10.57
C PRO A 4 14.08 -4.07 -9.98
N THR A 5 14.20 -2.96 -10.70
CA THR A 5 14.92 -1.75 -10.27
C THR A 5 14.01 -0.66 -9.72
N GLY A 6 12.71 -0.93 -9.57
CA GLY A 6 11.70 0.07 -9.19
C GLY A 6 11.98 0.73 -7.85
N PHE A 7 12.53 -0.02 -6.88
CA PHE A 7 12.89 0.52 -5.56
C PHE A 7 14.06 1.51 -5.59
N LEU A 8 14.93 1.44 -6.60
CA LEU A 8 16.07 2.36 -6.80
C LEU A 8 15.63 3.64 -7.52
N GLU A 9 14.75 3.49 -8.52
CA GLU A 9 14.34 4.60 -9.39
C GLU A 9 13.18 5.41 -8.81
N ILE A 10 12.27 4.76 -8.08
CA ILE A 10 11.06 5.39 -7.56
C ILE A 10 11.22 5.60 -6.06
N LYS A 11 11.22 6.87 -5.65
CA LYS A 11 11.26 7.26 -4.24
C LYS A 11 9.95 6.93 -3.54
N ARG A 12 10.02 6.69 -2.23
CA ARG A 12 8.83 6.56 -1.40
C ARG A 12 8.05 7.85 -1.39
N GLU A 13 6.78 7.76 -1.71
CA GLU A 13 5.85 8.87 -1.66
C GLU A 13 4.62 8.46 -0.85
N LEU A 14 4.09 9.40 -0.06
CA LEU A 14 2.89 9.22 0.75
C LEU A 14 1.81 10.20 0.26
N PRO A 15 0.54 9.93 0.54
CA PRO A 15 -0.53 10.87 0.23
C PRO A 15 -0.34 12.20 0.96
N ASP A 16 -0.66 13.29 0.28
CA ASP A 16 -0.61 14.62 0.87
C ASP A 16 -1.61 14.77 2.02
N LYS A 17 -1.24 15.55 3.04
CA LYS A 17 -2.12 15.84 4.17
C LYS A 17 -2.81 17.18 3.98
N ARG A 18 -4.04 17.30 4.46
CA ARG A 18 -4.74 18.58 4.54
C ARG A 18 -3.96 19.57 5.42
N PRO A 19 -3.92 20.87 5.08
CA PRO A 19 -3.26 21.88 5.90
C PRO A 19 -3.74 21.89 7.35
N VAL A 20 -2.83 22.15 8.29
CA VAL A 20 -3.14 22.17 9.73
C VAL A 20 -4.27 23.15 10.04
N ALA A 21 -4.21 24.36 9.47
CA ALA A 21 -5.20 25.41 9.70
C ALA A 21 -6.63 25.05 9.25
N GLU A 22 -6.78 24.07 8.34
CA GLU A 22 -8.07 23.56 7.90
C GLU A 22 -8.53 22.39 8.77
N ARG A 23 -7.66 21.39 8.97
CA ARG A 23 -8.04 20.12 9.64
C ARG A 23 -8.31 20.24 11.15
N VAL A 24 -7.97 21.36 11.77
CA VAL A 24 -8.33 21.63 13.18
C VAL A 24 -9.78 22.13 13.34
N LYS A 25 -10.47 22.42 12.23
CA LYS A 25 -11.84 22.97 12.23
C LYS A 25 -12.92 21.92 11.96
N ASP A 26 -12.54 20.68 11.65
CA ASP A 26 -13.46 19.58 11.36
C ASP A 26 -12.85 18.21 11.72
N TRP A 27 -13.65 17.16 11.59
CA TRP A 27 -13.28 15.77 11.88
C TRP A 27 -13.15 14.90 10.61
N ARG A 28 -12.93 15.52 9.44
CA ARG A 28 -12.84 14.79 8.18
C ARG A 28 -11.43 14.16 8.03
N GLU A 29 -11.33 13.20 7.12
CA GLU A 29 -10.07 12.52 6.78
C GLU A 29 -8.93 13.52 6.52
N ILE A 30 -7.74 13.21 7.05
CA ILE A 30 -6.56 14.09 6.99
C ILE A 30 -5.80 13.87 5.69
N ASN A 31 -5.71 12.62 5.24
CA ASN A 31 -5.00 12.26 4.01
C ASN A 31 -5.87 12.58 2.79
N ARG A 32 -5.27 13.16 1.76
CA ARG A 32 -5.93 13.37 0.47
C ARG A 32 -5.91 12.06 -0.33
N PRO A 33 -6.87 11.86 -1.25
CA PRO A 33 -6.82 10.74 -2.19
C PRO A 33 -5.46 10.69 -2.90
N PHE A 34 -4.87 9.50 -2.97
CA PHE A 34 -3.59 9.32 -3.65
C PHE A 34 -3.86 8.95 -5.11
N PRO A 35 -3.32 9.68 -6.10
CA PRO A 35 -3.61 9.40 -7.51
C PRO A 35 -3.22 7.98 -7.92
N ASP A 36 -4.07 7.31 -8.69
CA ASP A 36 -3.86 5.93 -9.13
C ASP A 36 -2.50 5.72 -9.80
N GLU A 37 -2.05 6.67 -10.63
CA GLU A 37 -0.72 6.63 -11.26
C GLU A 37 0.40 6.52 -10.21
N LYS A 38 0.32 7.31 -9.13
CA LYS A 38 1.30 7.28 -8.05
C LYS A 38 1.19 6.00 -7.22
N VAL A 39 -0.03 5.51 -6.97
CA VAL A 39 -0.25 4.21 -6.30
C VAL A 39 0.40 3.09 -7.09
N ARG A 40 0.22 3.07 -8.42
CA ARG A 40 0.82 2.10 -9.33
C ARG A 40 2.34 2.20 -9.34
N ALA A 41 2.89 3.42 -9.35
CA ALA A 41 4.33 3.64 -9.23
C ALA A 41 4.89 3.12 -7.90
N GLN A 42 4.18 3.34 -6.77
CA GLN A 42 4.59 2.79 -5.47
C GLN A 42 4.50 1.25 -5.44
N GLY A 43 3.49 0.64 -6.06
CA GLY A 43 3.39 -0.82 -6.21
C GLY A 43 4.57 -1.44 -6.98
N ALA A 44 5.13 -0.70 -7.95
CA ALA A 44 6.30 -1.12 -8.73
C ALA A 44 7.59 -1.26 -7.90
N ARG A 45 7.64 -0.67 -6.70
CA ARG A 45 8.82 -0.68 -5.81
C ARG A 45 9.01 -2.01 -5.08
N CYS A 46 8.03 -2.92 -5.13
CA CYS A 46 8.18 -4.24 -4.53
C CYS A 46 9.33 -5.00 -5.19
N MET A 47 10.30 -5.46 -4.40
CA MET A 47 11.56 -6.04 -4.89
C MET A 47 11.46 -7.52 -5.28
N ASN A 48 10.31 -8.18 -5.06
CA ASN A 48 10.17 -9.63 -5.23
C ASN A 48 11.28 -10.42 -4.49
N CYS A 49 11.43 -10.18 -3.19
CA CYS A 49 12.60 -10.53 -2.38
C CYS A 49 12.94 -12.04 -2.25
N GLY A 50 12.18 -12.94 -2.87
CA GLY A 50 12.27 -14.40 -2.69
C GLY A 50 11.73 -14.86 -1.34
N ILE A 51 12.19 -14.26 -0.24
CA ILE A 51 11.67 -14.45 1.12
C ILE A 51 10.93 -13.16 1.55
N PRO A 52 9.60 -13.13 1.49
CA PRO A 52 8.83 -11.92 1.80
C PRO A 52 8.67 -11.71 3.31
N PHE A 53 9.57 -10.96 3.94
CA PHE A 53 9.50 -10.61 5.37
C PHE A 53 8.19 -9.89 5.73
N CYS A 54 7.66 -9.09 4.81
CA CYS A 54 6.38 -8.41 4.97
C CYS A 54 5.20 -9.35 5.24
N HIS A 55 5.23 -10.62 4.76
CA HIS A 55 4.20 -11.62 5.10
C HIS A 55 4.23 -11.96 6.58
N LYS A 56 5.43 -12.14 7.15
CA LYS A 56 5.61 -12.43 8.58
C LYS A 56 5.32 -11.22 9.45
N GLY A 57 5.64 -10.03 8.95
CA GLY A 57 5.35 -8.77 9.63
C GLY A 57 3.85 -8.47 9.72
N CYS A 58 3.02 -9.04 8.84
CA CYS A 58 1.57 -8.85 8.91
C CYS A 58 0.91 -9.96 9.75
N PRO A 59 0.22 -9.62 10.86
CA PRO A 59 -0.47 -10.62 11.69
C PRO A 59 -1.56 -11.42 10.96
N LEU A 60 -2.09 -10.89 9.85
CA LEU A 60 -3.11 -11.55 9.04
C LEU A 60 -2.52 -12.54 8.01
N GLY A 61 -1.19 -12.65 7.89
CA GLY A 61 -0.58 -13.50 6.86
C GLY A 61 -0.83 -13.00 5.43
N ASN A 62 -1.01 -11.69 5.30
CA ASN A 62 -1.30 -11.00 4.05
C ASN A 62 -0.23 -11.22 2.98
N ILE A 63 -0.66 -11.47 1.74
CA ILE A 63 0.21 -11.83 0.62
C ILE A 63 0.56 -10.59 -0.22
N ILE A 64 1.23 -9.65 0.46
CA ILE A 64 1.45 -8.25 0.02
C ILE A 64 2.06 -8.10 -1.38
N PRO A 65 3.11 -8.85 -1.74
CA PRO A 65 3.76 -8.71 -3.03
C PRO A 65 2.84 -9.02 -4.22
N ASP A 66 1.85 -9.92 -4.05
CA ASP A 66 0.92 -10.31 -5.11
C ASP A 66 0.04 -9.13 -5.55
N TRP A 67 -0.66 -8.49 -4.60
CA TRP A 67 -1.52 -7.36 -4.95
C TRP A 67 -0.72 -6.12 -5.34
N ASN A 68 0.51 -5.93 -4.83
CA ASN A 68 1.37 -4.85 -5.27
C ASN A 68 1.74 -4.98 -6.77
N ASP A 69 2.03 -6.20 -7.23
CA ASP A 69 2.27 -6.46 -8.66
C ASP A 69 1.01 -6.27 -9.51
N LEU A 70 -0.14 -6.73 -9.02
CA LEU A 70 -1.42 -6.55 -9.71
C LEU A 70 -1.79 -5.06 -9.82
N VAL A 71 -1.60 -4.28 -8.76
CA VAL A 71 -1.76 -2.81 -8.76
C VAL A 71 -0.82 -2.19 -9.79
N TYR A 72 0.47 -2.50 -9.76
CA TYR A 72 1.44 -2.00 -10.74
C TYR A 72 0.98 -2.25 -12.20
N ARG A 73 0.46 -3.45 -12.45
CA ARG A 73 -0.09 -3.90 -13.75
C ARG A 73 -1.50 -3.37 -14.08
N ASN A 74 -2.05 -2.48 -13.27
CA ASN A 74 -3.39 -1.89 -13.44
C ASN A 74 -4.55 -2.93 -13.37
N ARG A 75 -4.36 -4.02 -12.62
CA ARG A 75 -5.33 -5.12 -12.43
C ARG A 75 -6.05 -4.98 -11.08
N TRP A 76 -6.77 -3.87 -10.90
CA TRP A 76 -7.34 -3.47 -9.61
C TRP A 76 -8.31 -4.47 -9.01
N ARG A 77 -9.17 -5.08 -9.83
CA ARG A 77 -10.16 -6.04 -9.35
C ARG A 77 -9.48 -7.26 -8.72
N GLU A 78 -8.49 -7.81 -9.41
CA GLU A 78 -7.75 -8.98 -8.94
C GLU A 78 -6.87 -8.64 -7.74
N ALA A 79 -6.28 -7.44 -7.70
CA ALA A 79 -5.56 -6.96 -6.53
C ALA A 79 -6.47 -6.92 -5.29
N LEU A 80 -7.70 -6.44 -5.45
CA LEU A 80 -8.70 -6.42 -4.39
C LEU A 80 -9.12 -7.83 -3.98
N ASP A 81 -9.45 -8.70 -4.93
CA ASP A 81 -9.83 -10.09 -4.63
C ASP A 81 -8.69 -10.81 -3.86
N ARG A 82 -7.44 -10.53 -4.23
CA ARG A 82 -6.26 -11.07 -3.56
C ARG A 82 -6.06 -10.56 -2.14
N LEU A 83 -6.32 -9.28 -1.90
CA LEU A 83 -6.26 -8.63 -0.59
C LEU A 83 -7.39 -9.13 0.32
N LEU A 84 -8.60 -9.24 -0.23
CA LEU A 84 -9.79 -9.73 0.50
C LEU A 84 -9.69 -11.22 0.88
N ALA A 85 -8.87 -12.00 0.17
CA ALA A 85 -8.65 -13.40 0.50
C ALA A 85 -8.06 -13.63 1.90
N THR A 86 -7.36 -12.64 2.46
CA THR A 86 -6.71 -12.73 3.79
C THR A 86 -7.13 -11.61 4.75
N ASN A 87 -7.84 -10.58 4.27
CA ASN A 87 -8.22 -9.43 5.07
C ASN A 87 -9.66 -9.02 4.78
N ASN A 88 -10.54 -9.19 5.74
CA ASN A 88 -11.96 -8.88 5.61
C ASN A 88 -12.25 -7.38 5.56
N PHE A 89 -11.33 -6.53 6.06
CA PHE A 89 -11.53 -5.10 6.27
C PHE A 89 -10.29 -4.28 5.83
N PRO A 90 -9.87 -4.37 4.55
CA PRO A 90 -8.69 -3.68 4.05
C PRO A 90 -8.76 -2.16 4.17
N GLU A 91 -9.96 -1.58 4.06
CA GLU A 91 -10.23 -0.15 4.18
C GLU A 91 -10.03 0.39 5.61
N PHE A 92 -10.15 -0.47 6.62
CA PHE A 92 -9.90 -0.11 8.02
C PHE A 92 -8.45 -0.37 8.39
N THR A 93 -7.96 -1.57 8.08
CA THR A 93 -6.58 -1.98 8.38
C THR A 93 -5.56 -1.10 7.68
N GLY A 94 -5.77 -0.72 6.41
CA GLY A 94 -4.89 0.20 5.69
C GLY A 94 -4.84 1.63 6.26
N ARG A 95 -5.80 2.03 7.11
CA ARG A 95 -5.83 3.35 7.76
C ARG A 95 -5.30 3.33 9.19
N LEU A 96 -5.61 2.28 9.94
CA LEU A 96 -5.39 2.23 11.40
C LEU A 96 -4.20 1.36 11.80
N CYS A 97 -3.80 0.41 10.96
CA CYS A 97 -2.69 -0.47 11.29
C CYS A 97 -1.40 0.35 11.41
N PRO A 98 -0.56 0.11 12.45
CA PRO A 98 0.77 0.73 12.53
C PRO A 98 1.77 0.20 11.48
N ALA A 99 1.29 -0.58 10.50
CA ALA A 99 2.03 -1.12 9.37
C ALA A 99 3.35 -1.84 9.75
N PRO A 100 3.32 -2.85 10.65
CA PRO A 100 4.52 -3.61 11.03
C PRO A 100 5.22 -4.28 9.83
N CYS A 101 4.45 -4.62 8.79
CA CYS A 101 4.96 -5.15 7.53
C CYS A 101 5.85 -4.20 6.73
N GLU A 102 5.83 -2.89 7.00
CA GLU A 102 6.73 -1.91 6.37
C GLU A 102 8.10 -1.81 7.06
N GLY A 103 8.20 -2.26 8.31
CA GLY A 103 9.44 -2.26 9.09
C GLY A 103 10.14 -3.62 9.18
N SER A 104 9.64 -4.61 8.45
CA SER A 104 10.14 -6.00 8.44
C SER A 104 11.20 -6.25 7.37
#